data_AF-K7K7Z2-F1
#
_entry.id   AF-K7K7Z2-F1
#
_cell.length_a   1.000
_cell.length_b   1.000
_cell.length_c   1.000
_cell.angle_alpha   90.00
_cell.angle_beta   90.00
_cell.angle_gamma   90.00
#
_symmetry.space_group_name_H-M   'P 1'
#
loop_
_entity.id
_entity.type
_entity.pdbx_description
1 polymer ?
#
loop_
_entity_poly.entity_id
_entity_poly.type
_entity_poly.pdbx_seq_one_letter_code
_entity_poly.pdbx_strand_id
1 'polypeptide(L)'
;MVPSEIRGVHYLAPENPFLVPPNFSLLQNDIPNLHLNTLLRNFPNCHYPPSGHEFVVPPSSCLSNNSTSDEADEIQFNIIDERKHRRMISNRESARRSRMRKQKHLDELWSQVVRLRTENHSLIDKLNHVSESHDRVLQENARLKEEASDLRQMLADMQIGTSFACTMEDLEDLPCNTSQLLKPDPLNESITPADMIHE
;
A
#
# COMPACT_ATOMS: atom_id res chain seq x y z
N MET A 1 -4.74 -28.67 49.18
CA MET A 1 -5.37 -28.82 47.85
C MET A 1 -5.52 -27.41 47.29
N VAL A 2 -4.64 -27.00 46.38
CA VAL A 2 -4.58 -25.66 45.74
C VAL A 2 -4.51 -25.95 44.25
N PRO A 3 -5.33 -25.33 43.37
CA PRO A 3 -4.92 -24.10 42.66
C PRO A 3 -6.13 -23.23 42.19
N SER A 4 -6.06 -22.06 41.56
CA SER A 4 -5.07 -21.47 40.64
C SER A 4 -5.23 -19.94 40.59
N GLU A 5 -4.10 -19.24 40.47
CA GLU A 5 -4.03 -17.79 40.27
C GLU A 5 -4.25 -17.37 38.80
N ILE A 6 -4.65 -16.12 38.65
CA ILE A 6 -5.11 -15.42 37.45
C ILE A 6 -3.93 -15.13 36.51
N ARG A 7 -3.98 -15.65 35.28
CA ARG A 7 -3.01 -15.29 34.23
C ARG A 7 -3.48 -14.04 33.46
N GLY A 8 -2.97 -12.89 33.85
CA GLY A 8 -3.09 -11.63 33.11
C GLY A 8 -2.30 -11.65 31.80
N VAL A 9 -2.91 -11.17 30.73
CA VAL A 9 -2.29 -10.93 29.42
C VAL A 9 -1.47 -9.65 29.48
N HIS A 10 -0.15 -9.79 29.47
CA HIS A 10 0.77 -8.67 29.25
C HIS A 10 0.73 -8.30 27.75
N TYR A 11 0.22 -7.11 27.44
CA TYR A 11 0.36 -6.50 26.12
C TYR A 11 1.78 -5.94 26.03
N LEU A 12 2.66 -6.58 25.26
CA LEU A 12 3.97 -6.00 24.95
C LEU A 12 3.75 -4.83 23.98
N ALA A 13 4.11 -3.63 24.44
CA ALA A 13 4.14 -2.44 23.61
C ALA A 13 5.24 -2.59 22.53
N PRO A 14 5.05 -2.10 21.28
CA PRO A 14 6.10 -2.15 20.28
C PRO A 14 7.23 -1.19 20.66
N GLU A 15 8.40 -1.72 21.00
CA GLU A 15 9.66 -0.99 21.07
C GLU A 15 10.09 -0.61 19.64
N ASN A 16 9.61 0.53 19.15
CA ASN A 16 10.30 1.45 18.22
C ASN A 16 9.31 2.53 17.75
N PRO A 17 9.32 3.75 18.32
CA PRO A 17 8.78 4.89 17.64
C PRO A 17 9.74 5.22 16.49
N PHE A 18 9.36 4.85 15.26
CA PHE A 18 10.09 5.26 14.07
C PHE A 18 10.08 6.80 13.99
N LEU A 19 11.24 7.39 14.30
CA LEU A 19 11.56 8.78 14.04
C LEU A 19 11.61 8.97 12.53
N VAL A 20 10.62 9.66 11.97
CA VAL A 20 10.73 10.22 10.62
C VAL A 20 11.84 11.29 10.68
N PRO A 21 12.93 11.19 9.90
CA PRO A 21 13.94 12.23 9.89
C PRO A 21 13.31 13.55 9.39
N PRO A 22 13.54 14.69 10.05
CA PRO A 22 12.87 15.95 9.73
C PRO A 22 13.34 16.61 8.42
N ASN A 23 14.09 15.92 7.58
CA ASN A 23 14.83 16.50 6.45
C ASN A 23 14.42 15.91 5.09
N PHE A 24 13.13 15.63 4.87
CA PHE A 24 12.59 15.40 3.53
C PHE A 24 12.45 16.74 2.77
N SER A 25 13.55 17.46 2.63
CA SER A 25 13.69 18.59 1.72
C SER A 25 14.24 18.02 0.42
N LEU A 26 13.37 17.44 -0.41
CA LEU A 26 13.78 17.04 -1.76
C LEU A 26 14.19 18.32 -2.49
N LEU A 27 15.50 18.44 -2.73
CA LEU A 27 16.04 19.49 -3.58
C LEU A 27 15.35 19.43 -4.93
N GLN A 28 14.66 20.53 -5.21
CA GLN A 28 14.36 21.13 -6.51
C GLN A 28 15.10 20.45 -7.68
N ASN A 29 14.50 19.41 -8.24
CA ASN A 29 14.80 18.88 -9.58
C ASN A 29 13.53 18.22 -10.12
N ASP A 30 13.17 18.61 -11.34
CA ASP A 30 11.88 18.42 -12.01
C ASP A 30 11.51 16.96 -12.30
N ILE A 31 11.02 16.22 -11.30
CA ILE A 31 10.34 14.95 -11.53
C ILE A 31 8.83 15.18 -11.34
N PRO A 32 7.99 15.00 -12.39
CA PRO A 32 6.56 15.13 -12.25
C PRO A 32 6.06 14.11 -11.23
N ASN A 33 5.41 14.64 -10.20
CA ASN A 33 4.77 13.96 -9.09
C ASN A 33 4.09 12.67 -9.57
N LEU A 34 4.77 11.51 -9.43
CA LEU A 34 4.16 10.21 -9.68
C LEU A 34 2.98 10.09 -8.73
N HIS A 35 1.78 10.15 -9.33
CA HIS A 35 0.49 10.18 -8.67
C HIS A 35 0.30 8.92 -7.82
N LEU A 36 0.82 8.92 -6.59
CA LEU A 36 0.65 7.87 -5.58
C LEU A 36 -0.83 7.55 -5.33
N ASN A 37 -1.71 8.51 -5.63
CA ASN A 37 -3.16 8.37 -5.60
C ASN A 37 -3.70 7.30 -6.60
N THR A 38 -2.95 6.90 -7.63
CA THR A 38 -3.37 5.83 -8.55
C THR A 38 -3.21 4.43 -7.92
N LEU A 39 -2.18 4.22 -7.09
CA LEU A 39 -1.94 2.91 -6.44
C LEU A 39 -2.96 2.61 -5.33
N LEU A 40 -3.49 3.64 -4.70
CA LEU A 40 -4.51 3.53 -3.65
C LEU A 40 -5.92 3.26 -4.21
N ARG A 41 -6.10 3.16 -5.53
CA ARG A 41 -7.44 2.94 -6.13
C ARG A 41 -7.90 1.48 -6.12
N ASN A 42 -7.01 0.52 -5.82
CA ASN A 42 -7.31 -0.92 -5.87
C ASN A 42 -7.87 -1.51 -4.56
N PHE A 43 -8.36 -0.70 -3.62
CA PHE A 43 -9.00 -1.24 -2.42
C PHE A 43 -10.37 -1.85 -2.75
N PRO A 44 -10.61 -3.13 -2.39
CA PRO A 44 -11.95 -3.68 -2.40
C PRO A 44 -12.81 -2.87 -1.43
N ASN A 45 -13.80 -2.18 -1.98
CA ASN A 45 -14.78 -1.39 -1.23
C ASN A 45 -15.52 -2.35 -0.28
N CYS A 46 -15.15 -2.38 1.01
CA CYS A 46 -15.77 -3.27 1.98
C CYS A 46 -17.14 -2.67 2.35
N HIS A 47 -18.16 -3.11 1.63
CA HIS A 47 -19.55 -2.71 1.81
C HIS A 47 -20.03 -3.21 3.18
N TYR A 48 -20.12 -2.32 4.15
CA TYR A 48 -20.87 -2.59 5.38
C TYR A 48 -22.37 -2.48 5.06
N PRO A 49 -23.19 -3.50 5.36
CA PRO A 49 -24.64 -3.30 5.38
C PRO A 49 -24.99 -2.42 6.60
N PRO A 50 -25.90 -1.44 6.47
CA PRO A 50 -26.39 -0.70 7.61
C PRO A 50 -27.23 -1.66 8.47
N SER A 51 -26.75 -1.96 9.68
CA SER A 51 -27.58 -2.64 10.67
C SER A 51 -28.65 -1.66 11.18
N GLY A 52 -29.75 -1.57 10.43
CA GLY A 52 -31.00 -0.98 10.88
C GLY A 52 -31.57 -1.87 11.98
N HIS A 53 -31.25 -1.55 13.23
CA HIS A 53 -31.77 -2.22 14.40
C HIS A 53 -33.12 -1.59 14.74
N GLU A 54 -34.18 -2.02 14.06
CA GLU A 54 -35.54 -1.69 14.45
C GLU A 54 -35.91 -2.57 15.66
N PHE A 55 -35.79 -1.98 16.85
CA PHE A 55 -36.17 -2.57 18.12
C PHE A 55 -37.70 -2.60 18.19
N VAL A 56 -38.32 -3.64 17.61
CA VAL A 56 -39.72 -3.94 17.89
C VAL A 56 -39.78 -4.56 19.28
N VAL A 57 -40.28 -3.74 20.21
CA VAL A 57 -40.65 -4.07 21.58
C VAL A 57 -41.43 -5.41 21.62
N PRO A 58 -41.03 -6.41 22.42
CA PRO A 58 -41.88 -7.57 22.64
C PRO A 58 -43.11 -7.10 23.45
N PRO A 59 -44.34 -7.51 23.10
CA PRO A 59 -45.50 -7.11 23.87
C PRO A 59 -45.36 -7.63 25.30
N SER A 60 -45.37 -6.70 26.26
CA SER A 60 -45.67 -6.99 27.66
C SER A 60 -47.10 -7.54 27.74
N SER A 61 -47.26 -8.86 27.63
CA SER A 61 -48.50 -9.51 28.05
C SER A 61 -48.42 -9.79 29.54
N CYS A 62 -48.99 -8.84 30.26
CA CYS A 62 -49.48 -8.83 31.62
C CYS A 62 -49.76 -10.23 32.20
N LEU A 63 -49.10 -10.52 33.32
CA LEU A 63 -49.49 -11.56 34.26
C LEU A 63 -50.83 -11.14 34.88
N SER A 64 -51.91 -11.75 34.42
CA SER A 64 -53.25 -11.53 34.97
C SER A 64 -54.01 -12.85 35.04
N ASN A 65 -54.03 -13.42 36.24
CA ASN A 65 -55.06 -14.28 36.83
C ASN A 65 -55.46 -15.56 36.05
N ASN A 66 -54.91 -16.70 36.48
CA ASN A 66 -55.75 -17.87 36.67
C ASN A 66 -55.27 -18.67 37.89
N SER A 67 -56.11 -18.69 38.93
CA SER A 67 -56.05 -19.69 40.00
C SER A 67 -55.99 -21.10 39.38
N THR A 68 -55.36 -22.04 40.10
CA THR A 68 -55.34 -23.50 39.87
C THR A 68 -54.52 -24.02 38.68
N SER A 69 -53.19 -24.13 38.84
CA SER A 69 -52.37 -25.31 38.46
C SER A 69 -50.86 -25.03 38.62
N ASP A 70 -50.25 -25.38 39.76
CA ASP A 70 -48.81 -25.18 40.07
C ASP A 70 -47.88 -25.78 38.98
N GLU A 71 -48.27 -26.93 38.43
CA GLU A 71 -47.51 -27.64 37.39
C GLU A 71 -47.39 -26.87 36.06
N ALA A 72 -48.36 -26.00 35.72
CA ALA A 72 -48.37 -25.31 34.44
C ALA A 72 -47.39 -24.13 34.41
N ASP A 73 -47.22 -23.46 35.56
CA ASP A 73 -46.29 -22.35 35.70
C ASP A 73 -44.84 -22.86 35.70
N GLU A 74 -44.55 -23.98 36.38
CA GLU A 74 -43.21 -24.60 36.37
C GLU A 74 -42.73 -24.99 34.96
N ILE A 75 -43.62 -25.59 34.15
CA ILE A 75 -43.31 -25.92 32.75
C ILE A 75 -42.97 -24.67 31.95
N GLN A 76 -43.72 -23.58 32.12
CA GLN A 76 -43.45 -22.31 31.44
C GLN A 76 -42.11 -21.70 31.88
N PHE A 77 -41.79 -21.70 33.18
CA PHE A 77 -40.50 -21.23 33.69
C PHE A 77 -39.33 -22.02 33.07
N ASN A 78 -39.43 -23.35 33.03
CA ASN A 78 -38.41 -24.20 32.42
C ASN A 78 -38.20 -23.89 30.93
N ILE A 79 -39.27 -23.67 30.15
CA ILE A 79 -39.18 -23.29 28.73
C ILE A 79 -38.52 -21.91 28.56
N ILE A 80 -38.86 -20.95 29.42
CA ILE A 80 -38.27 -19.60 29.41
C ILE A 80 -36.77 -19.66 29.73
N ASP A 81 -36.38 -20.43 30.74
CA ASP A 81 -34.97 -20.60 31.13
C ASP A 81 -34.17 -21.34 30.06
N GLU A 82 -34.73 -22.38 29.44
CA GLU A 82 -34.10 -23.07 28.32
C GLU A 82 -33.93 -22.13 27.12
N ARG A 83 -34.94 -21.30 26.81
CA ARG A 83 -34.86 -20.27 25.77
C ARG A 83 -33.80 -19.22 26.10
N LYS A 84 -33.72 -18.76 27.35
CA LYS A 84 -32.69 -17.82 27.83
C LYS A 84 -31.30 -18.46 27.70
N HIS A 85 -31.15 -19.72 28.08
CA HIS A 85 -29.90 -20.47 27.95
C HIS A 85 -29.44 -20.59 26.49
N ARG A 86 -30.33 -20.96 25.57
CA ARG A 86 -30.04 -20.99 24.12
C ARG A 86 -29.62 -19.61 23.60
N ARG A 87 -30.27 -18.52 24.02
CA ARG A 87 -29.89 -17.14 23.64
C ARG A 87 -28.50 -16.76 24.16
N MET A 88 -28.16 -17.13 25.40
CA MET A 88 -26.83 -16.88 25.97
C MET A 88 -25.73 -17.59 25.17
N ILE A 89 -25.94 -18.86 24.81
CA ILE A 89 -24.98 -19.62 23.99
C ILE A 89 -24.87 -19.01 22.58
N SER A 90 -26.00 -18.71 21.94
CA SER A 90 -26.02 -18.13 20.60
C SER A 90 -25.33 -16.76 20.55
N ASN A 91 -25.58 -15.89 21.51
CA ASN A 91 -24.93 -14.58 21.62
C ASN A 91 -23.43 -14.71 21.90
N ARG A 92 -23.04 -15.65 22.77
CA ARG A 92 -21.62 -15.95 23.02
C ARG A 92 -20.91 -16.36 21.74
N GLU A 93 -21.51 -17.26 20.97
CA GLU A 93 -20.94 -17.72 19.71
C GLU A 93 -20.95 -16.63 18.63
N SER A 94 -22.00 -15.81 18.54
CA SER A 94 -22.06 -14.70 17.58
C SER A 94 -21.03 -13.61 17.90
N ALA A 95 -20.83 -13.29 19.19
CA ALA A 95 -19.78 -12.39 19.65
C ALA A 95 -18.38 -12.94 19.35
N ARG A 96 -18.15 -14.25 19.57
CA ARG A 96 -16.89 -14.91 19.20
C ARG A 96 -16.64 -14.82 17.70
N ARG A 97 -17.62 -15.16 16.86
CA ARG A 97 -17.52 -15.07 15.39
C ARG A 97 -17.28 -13.63 14.94
N SER A 98 -17.91 -12.65 15.58
CA SER A 98 -17.68 -11.23 15.31
C SER A 98 -16.23 -10.82 15.61
N ARG A 99 -15.70 -11.23 16.77
CA ARG A 99 -14.28 -11.01 17.14
C ARG A 99 -13.34 -11.69 16.15
N MET A 100 -13.59 -12.94 15.77
CA MET A 100 -12.78 -13.67 14.78
C MET A 100 -12.77 -13.00 13.41
N ARG A 101 -13.92 -12.49 12.93
CA ARG A 101 -14.00 -11.74 11.67
C ARG A 101 -13.19 -10.45 11.73
N LYS A 102 -13.31 -9.69 12.83
CA LYS A 102 -12.51 -8.47 13.04
C LYS A 102 -11.02 -8.78 13.09
N GLN A 103 -10.62 -9.85 13.80
CA GLN A 103 -9.23 -10.29 13.86
C GLN A 103 -8.68 -10.61 12.47
N LYS A 104 -9.40 -11.41 11.68
CA LYS A 104 -9.00 -11.74 10.30
C LYS A 104 -8.81 -10.48 9.43
N HIS A 105 -9.69 -9.48 9.58
CA HIS A 105 -9.55 -8.22 8.85
C HIS A 105 -8.31 -7.42 9.27
N LEU A 106 -8.01 -7.38 10.58
CA LEU A 106 -6.79 -6.75 11.09
C LEU A 106 -5.52 -7.49 10.62
N ASP A 107 -5.54 -8.82 10.61
CA ASP A 107 -4.42 -9.64 10.13
C ASP A 107 -4.16 -9.41 8.64
N GLU A 108 -5.23 -9.31 7.85
CA GLU A 108 -5.15 -8.97 6.42
C GLU A 108 -4.58 -7.56 6.20
N LEU A 109 -5.09 -6.55 6.91
CA LEU A 109 -4.54 -5.19 6.86
C LEU A 109 -3.07 -5.15 7.28
N TRP A 110 -2.71 -5.90 8.31
CA TRP A 110 -1.32 -5.99 8.78
C TRP A 110 -0.41 -6.61 7.73
N SER A 111 -0.84 -7.71 7.10
CA SER A 111 -0.14 -8.34 5.96
C SER A 111 0.08 -7.35 4.82
N GLN A 112 -0.94 -6.55 4.48
CA GLN A 112 -0.83 -5.50 3.47
C GLN A 112 0.19 -4.42 3.87
N VAL A 113 0.18 -3.96 5.12
CA VAL A 113 1.15 -2.96 5.62
C VAL A 113 2.57 -3.49 5.57
N VAL A 114 2.80 -4.74 6.01
CA VAL A 114 4.13 -5.37 5.95
C VAL A 114 4.60 -5.49 4.52
N ARG A 115 3.74 -5.96 3.60
CA ARG A 115 4.06 -6.05 2.17
C ARG A 115 4.45 -4.69 1.58
N LEU A 116 3.61 -3.67 1.78
CA LEU A 116 3.86 -2.32 1.27
C LEU A 116 5.14 -1.71 1.84
N ARG A 117 5.45 -1.96 3.11
CA ARG A 117 6.72 -1.53 3.73
C ARG A 117 7.92 -2.20 3.08
N THR A 118 7.86 -3.50 2.85
CA THR A 118 8.93 -4.25 2.16
C THR A 118 9.12 -3.77 0.72
N GLU A 119 8.02 -3.57 -0.02
CA GLU A 119 8.06 -3.03 -1.38
C GLU A 119 8.64 -1.61 -1.41
N ASN A 120 8.23 -0.74 -0.49
CA ASN A 120 8.75 0.62 -0.38
C ASN A 120 10.26 0.63 -0.10
N HIS A 121 10.73 -0.22 0.82
CA HIS A 121 12.15 -0.35 1.11
C HIS A 121 12.94 -0.83 -0.11
N SER A 122 12.44 -1.86 -0.81
CA SER A 122 13.07 -2.35 -2.05
C SER A 122 13.12 -1.28 -3.15
N LEU A 123 12.08 -0.44 -3.27
CA LEU A 123 12.07 0.68 -4.23
C LEU A 123 13.09 1.75 -3.87
N ILE A 124 13.25 2.07 -2.59
CA ILE A 124 14.27 3.01 -2.09
C ILE A 124 15.67 2.46 -2.41
N ASP A 125 15.93 1.18 -2.15
CA ASP A 125 17.23 0.55 -2.44
C ASP A 125 17.55 0.59 -3.94
N LYS A 126 16.56 0.28 -4.79
CA LYS A 126 16.69 0.39 -6.25
C LYS A 126 16.96 1.83 -6.69
N LEU A 127 16.26 2.80 -6.12
CA LEU A 127 16.45 4.21 -6.41
C LEU A 127 17.87 4.66 -6.04
N ASN A 128 18.35 4.30 -4.85
CA ASN A 128 19.71 4.61 -4.41
C ASN A 128 20.75 4.00 -5.35
N HIS A 129 20.58 2.73 -5.74
CA HIS A 129 21.49 2.07 -6.66
C HIS A 129 21.54 2.74 -8.05
N VAL A 130 20.38 3.13 -8.58
CA VAL A 130 20.28 3.85 -9.87
C VAL A 130 20.92 5.24 -9.74
N SER A 131 20.68 5.96 -8.64
CA SER A 131 21.29 7.27 -8.38
C SER A 131 22.82 7.17 -8.34
N GLU A 132 23.38 6.22 -7.59
CA GLU A 132 24.82 6.00 -7.53
C GLU A 132 25.39 5.63 -8.91
N SER A 133 24.68 4.81 -9.68
CA SER A 133 25.10 4.45 -11.04
C SER A 133 25.06 5.65 -11.99
N HIS A 134 24.04 6.49 -11.86
CA HIS A 134 23.91 7.72 -12.63
C HIS A 134 25.08 8.67 -12.33
N ASP A 135 25.42 8.85 -11.05
CA ASP A 135 26.53 9.71 -10.65
C ASP A 135 27.88 9.19 -11.17
N ARG A 136 28.11 7.87 -11.14
CA ARG A 136 29.30 7.25 -11.77
C ARG A 136 29.38 7.51 -13.27
N VAL A 137 28.26 7.38 -13.98
CA VAL A 137 28.18 7.64 -15.43
C VAL A 137 28.44 9.12 -15.72
N LEU A 138 27.92 10.05 -14.92
CA LEU A 138 28.19 11.48 -15.07
C LEU A 138 29.68 11.82 -14.85
N GLN A 139 30.31 11.22 -13.83
CA GLN A 139 31.74 11.40 -13.56
C GLN A 139 32.58 10.89 -14.74
N GLU A 140 32.28 9.71 -15.25
CA GLU A 140 32.99 9.15 -16.42
C GLU A 140 32.75 9.99 -17.69
N ASN A 141 31.52 10.49 -17.88
CA ASN A 141 31.22 11.39 -19.00
C ASN A 141 32.03 12.69 -18.92
N ALA A 142 32.17 13.27 -17.73
CA ALA A 142 32.98 14.46 -17.50
C ALA A 142 34.47 14.18 -17.80
N ARG A 143 35.01 13.06 -17.30
CA ARG A 143 36.39 12.63 -17.55
C ARG A 143 36.68 12.43 -19.04
N LEU A 144 35.79 11.75 -19.77
CA LEU A 144 35.94 11.55 -21.22
C LEU A 144 35.84 12.85 -22.01
N LYS A 145 35.00 13.80 -21.57
CA LYS A 145 34.91 15.13 -22.19
C LYS A 145 36.20 15.93 -22.01
N GLU A 146 36.81 15.87 -20.83
CA GLU A 146 38.11 16.47 -20.52
C GLU A 146 39.23 15.85 -21.38
N GLU A 147 39.33 14.52 -21.41
CA GLU A 147 40.31 13.81 -22.25
C GLU A 147 40.13 14.15 -23.75
N ALA A 148 38.88 14.24 -24.21
CA ALA A 148 38.59 14.63 -25.58
C ALA A 148 38.94 16.11 -25.86
N SER A 149 38.77 17.03 -24.90
CA SER A 149 39.23 18.42 -25.06
C SER A 149 40.75 18.54 -25.08
N ASP A 150 41.45 17.78 -24.22
CA ASP A 150 42.91 17.76 -24.17
C ASP A 150 43.49 17.26 -25.50
N LEU A 151 42.93 16.16 -26.04
CA LEU A 151 43.33 15.65 -27.35
C LEU A 151 43.05 16.63 -28.49
N ARG A 152 41.91 17.34 -28.46
CA ARG A 152 41.61 18.40 -29.44
C ARG A 152 42.61 19.56 -29.34
N GLN A 153 42.98 19.98 -28.13
CA GLN A 153 43.96 21.03 -27.91
C GLN A 153 45.35 20.60 -28.42
N MET A 154 45.79 19.38 -28.09
CA MET A 154 47.06 18.83 -28.59
C MET A 154 47.10 18.80 -30.13
N LEU A 155 46.01 18.39 -30.78
CA LEU A 155 45.91 18.38 -32.24
C LEU A 155 45.94 19.80 -32.83
N ALA A 156 45.32 20.79 -32.18
CA ALA A 156 45.37 22.18 -32.60
C ALA A 156 46.78 22.77 -32.46
N ASP A 157 47.46 22.51 -31.33
CA ASP A 157 48.83 22.97 -31.07
C ASP A 157 49.83 22.38 -32.08
N MET A 158 49.65 21.11 -32.45
CA MET A 158 50.44 20.46 -33.51
C MET A 158 50.16 21.05 -34.90
N GLN A 159 48.90 21.36 -35.23
CA GLN A 159 48.52 21.96 -36.52
C GLN A 159 49.08 23.37 -36.69
N ILE A 160 49.25 24.14 -35.60
CA ILE A 160 49.93 25.45 -35.65
C ILE A 160 51.41 25.29 -36.04
N GLY A 161 52.05 24.16 -35.70
CA GLY A 161 53.40 23.81 -36.14
C GLY A 161 53.50 23.31 -37.58
N THR A 162 52.39 22.86 -38.17
CA THR A 162 52.27 22.41 -39.55
C THR A 162 51.41 23.38 -40.35
N SER A 163 51.82 24.64 -40.44
CA SER A 163 51.35 25.50 -41.55
C SER A 163 51.47 24.70 -42.85
N PHE A 164 50.39 24.63 -43.63
CA PHE A 164 50.20 23.88 -44.88
C PHE A 164 49.55 22.47 -44.77
N ALA A 165 48.33 22.32 -44.21
CA ALA A 165 47.31 21.41 -44.76
C ALA A 165 45.93 21.52 -44.08
N CYS A 166 44.92 21.87 -44.87
CA CYS A 166 43.49 21.54 -44.75
C CYS A 166 42.69 22.00 -43.52
N THR A 167 41.94 23.08 -43.74
CA THR A 167 40.54 23.29 -43.34
C THR A 167 39.79 22.00 -42.95
N MET A 168 39.68 21.76 -41.65
CA MET A 168 38.57 21.01 -41.05
C MET A 168 37.76 22.02 -40.26
N GLU A 169 37.16 22.96 -40.98
CA GLU A 169 36.11 23.83 -40.45
C GLU A 169 34.85 22.96 -40.25
N ASP A 170 34.17 23.19 -39.13
CA ASP A 170 32.75 22.92 -38.94
C ASP A 170 32.31 21.48 -38.59
N LEU A 171 32.51 21.09 -37.32
CA LEU A 171 31.53 20.25 -36.65
C LEU A 171 31.30 20.78 -35.24
N GLU A 172 30.61 21.93 -35.20
CA GLU A 172 30.15 22.61 -34.00
C GLU A 172 29.40 21.68 -33.04
N ASP A 173 29.76 21.79 -31.77
CA ASP A 173 28.87 21.88 -30.61
C ASP A 173 27.43 21.37 -30.81
N LEU A 174 27.25 20.05 -30.91
CA LEU A 174 25.94 19.45 -30.66
C LEU A 174 25.85 19.11 -29.15
N PRO A 175 24.96 19.76 -28.38
CA PRO A 175 24.78 19.40 -26.97
C PRO A 175 24.32 17.95 -26.90
N CYS A 176 25.09 17.10 -26.21
CA CYS A 176 24.72 15.72 -25.91
C CYS A 176 23.49 15.70 -24.98
N ASN A 177 22.34 16.01 -25.54
CA ASN A 177 21.04 15.90 -24.91
C ASN A 177 20.50 14.52 -25.30
N THR A 178 20.71 13.54 -24.42
CA THR A 178 20.18 12.16 -24.49
C THR A 178 18.64 12.12 -24.38
N SER A 179 17.95 13.24 -24.57
CA SER A 179 16.53 13.44 -24.31
C SER A 179 15.63 13.33 -25.56
N GLN A 180 16.13 12.87 -26.71
CA GLN A 180 15.33 12.76 -27.95
C GLN A 180 15.16 11.33 -28.50
N LEU A 181 15.65 10.28 -27.81
CA LEU A 181 15.54 8.89 -28.26
C LEU A 181 14.48 8.10 -27.48
N LEU A 182 13.22 8.51 -27.58
CA LEU A 182 12.03 7.72 -27.21
C LEU A 182 10.85 8.27 -28.02
N LYS A 183 10.80 7.91 -29.31
CA LYS A 183 9.60 8.02 -30.14
C LYS A 183 8.71 6.83 -29.77
N PRO A 184 7.49 7.02 -29.25
CA PRO A 184 6.54 5.93 -29.17
C PRO A 184 5.95 5.72 -30.56
N ASP A 185 6.16 4.52 -31.12
CA ASP A 185 5.52 4.06 -32.35
C ASP A 185 3.98 4.17 -32.24
N PRO A 186 3.31 4.89 -33.15
CA PRO A 186 1.89 4.68 -33.39
C PRO A 186 1.80 3.68 -34.54
N LEU A 187 1.39 2.45 -34.27
CA LEU A 187 0.76 1.48 -35.19
C LEU A 187 0.93 0.07 -34.62
N ASN A 188 -0.07 -0.42 -33.88
CA ASN A 188 -0.51 -1.78 -34.14
C ASN A 188 -1.99 -1.92 -33.78
N GLU A 189 -2.77 -2.16 -34.84
CA GLU A 189 -4.14 -2.62 -34.82
C GLU A 189 -4.19 -4.03 -34.21
N SER A 190 -5.15 -4.31 -33.32
CA SER A 190 -5.93 -5.56 -33.37
C SER A 190 -6.96 -5.65 -32.24
N ILE A 191 -8.24 -5.50 -32.63
CA ILE A 191 -9.35 -6.43 -32.37
C ILE A 191 -9.89 -6.56 -30.92
N THR A 192 -11.20 -6.28 -30.81
CA THR A 192 -12.11 -6.38 -29.65
C THR A 192 -12.46 -7.84 -29.29
N PRO A 193 -13.10 -8.12 -28.13
CA PRO A 193 -14.57 -8.16 -28.16
C PRO A 193 -15.30 -7.72 -26.87
N ALA A 194 -16.39 -6.99 -27.10
CA ALA A 194 -17.71 -7.12 -26.46
C ALA A 194 -17.82 -7.29 -24.94
N ASP A 195 -18.14 -6.18 -24.25
CA ASP A 195 -18.92 -6.22 -23.02
C ASP A 195 -20.37 -6.57 -23.35
N MET A 196 -20.81 -7.73 -22.86
CA MET A 196 -22.22 -8.11 -22.72
C MET A 196 -22.87 -7.21 -21.67
N ILE A 197 -23.67 -6.25 -22.13
CA ILE A 197 -24.64 -5.53 -21.30
C ILE A 197 -26.00 -5.76 -21.96
N HIS A 198 -26.79 -6.66 -21.39
CA HIS A 198 -28.25 -6.65 -21.53
C HIS A 198 -28.88 -7.17 -20.24
N GLU A 199 -29.86 -6.37 -19.81
CA GLU A 199 -31.04 -6.68 -19.01
C GLU A 199 -31.58 -8.11 -19.13
#